data_AF-A0A419EFG5-F1
#
_entry.id   AF-A0A419EFG5-F1
#
_cell.length_a   1.000
_cell.length_b   1.000
_cell.length_c   1.000
_cell.angle_alpha   90.00
_cell.angle_beta   90.00
_cell.angle_gamma   90.00
#
_symmetry.space_group_name_H-M   'P 1'
#
loop_
_entity.id
_entity.type
_entity.pdbx_description
1 polymer ?
#
loop_
_entity_poly.entity_id
_entity_poly.type
_entity_poly.pdbx_seq_one_letter_code
_entity_poly.pdbx_strand_id
1 'polypeptide(L)'
;MKVSPNHFPIASIQVTIRDPQKRWKELVLDFDPGRNSYIVKWDRRFGDGTLAPSGEYPVLAQACDVNGLCGQDVGRIVVPEVATATATLTPSPTATSTLLPLITPTAIVILPTPTLILNTPMPEESPEPPRLSLPFWQIIGLLGLFMVIASASLVDPRPKALERLGESFKMISERTKDDSINN
;
A
#
# COMPACT_ATOMS: atom_id res chain seq x y z
N MET A 1 1.72 1.11 18.43
CA MET A 1 1.89 2.29 17.56
C MET A 1 1.85 3.55 18.39
N LYS A 2 2.63 4.57 18.02
CA LYS A 2 2.58 5.92 18.62
C LYS A 2 2.43 6.94 17.50
N VAL A 3 1.62 7.97 17.72
CA VAL A 3 1.36 9.06 16.77
C VAL A 3 1.57 10.38 17.50
N SER A 4 2.33 11.29 16.90
CA SER A 4 2.55 12.63 17.46
C SER A 4 2.24 13.70 16.42
N PRO A 5 1.52 14.77 16.78
CA PRO A 5 1.39 15.93 15.91
C PRO A 5 2.75 16.59 15.71
N ASN A 6 2.92 17.26 14.56
CA ASN A 6 4.07 18.11 14.33
C ASN A 6 3.75 19.56 14.77
N HIS A 7 2.87 20.24 14.03
CA HIS A 7 2.46 21.62 14.33
C HIS A 7 0.96 21.76 14.59
N PHE A 8 0.14 21.08 13.79
CA PHE A 8 -1.32 21.10 13.91
C PHE A 8 -1.85 19.83 14.60
N PRO A 9 -3.02 19.90 15.26
CA PRO A 9 -3.68 18.73 15.83
C PRO A 9 -3.96 17.67 14.77
N ILE A 10 -3.85 16.40 15.16
CA ILE A 10 -4.23 15.27 14.32
C ILE A 10 -5.77 15.25 14.20
N ALA A 11 -6.28 15.12 12.98
CA ALA A 11 -7.70 15.04 12.67
C ALA A 11 -8.16 13.60 12.46
N SER A 12 -7.30 12.76 11.89
CA SER A 12 -7.61 11.34 11.65
C SER A 12 -6.39 10.45 11.83
N ILE A 13 -6.64 9.23 12.30
CA ILE A 13 -5.64 8.18 12.40
C ILE A 13 -6.27 6.90 11.84
N GLN A 14 -5.64 6.33 10.83
CA GLN A 14 -6.10 5.11 10.18
C GLN A 14 -4.94 4.11 10.09
N VAL A 15 -5.24 2.84 10.36
CA VAL A 15 -4.32 1.73 10.15
C VAL A 15 -4.94 0.75 9.17
N THR A 16 -4.18 0.42 8.14
CA THR A 16 -4.63 -0.44 7.05
C THR A 16 -3.75 -1.66 6.93
N ILE A 17 -4.33 -2.85 7.08
CA ILE A 17 -3.65 -4.13 6.94
C ILE A 17 -3.99 -4.70 5.56
N ARG A 18 -2.96 -5.02 4.78
CA ARG A 18 -3.09 -5.39 3.37
C ARG A 18 -2.53 -6.78 3.09
N ASP A 19 -3.14 -7.50 2.16
CA ASP A 19 -2.53 -8.66 1.53
C ASP A 19 -1.40 -8.19 0.61
N PRO A 20 -0.17 -8.74 0.70
CA PRO A 20 0.93 -8.37 -0.20
C PRO A 20 0.59 -8.55 -1.67
N GLN A 21 -0.26 -9.54 -1.97
CA GLN A 21 -0.70 -9.86 -3.33
C GLN A 21 -2.01 -9.15 -3.71
N LYS A 22 -2.58 -8.33 -2.81
CA LYS A 22 -3.83 -7.58 -3.00
C LYS A 22 -5.03 -8.43 -3.43
N ARG A 23 -5.09 -9.70 -2.97
CA ARG A 23 -6.18 -10.63 -3.31
C ARG A 23 -7.45 -10.42 -2.50
N TRP A 24 -7.31 -9.88 -1.30
CA TRP A 24 -8.41 -9.72 -0.33
C TRP A 24 -8.60 -8.26 0.05
N LYS A 25 -9.81 -7.91 0.48
CA LYS A 25 -10.17 -6.54 0.85
C LYS A 25 -9.34 -6.07 2.06
N GLU A 26 -8.71 -4.91 1.96
CA GLU A 26 -7.90 -4.34 3.04
C GLU A 26 -8.73 -4.18 4.33
N LEU A 27 -8.14 -4.51 5.48
CA LEU A 27 -8.75 -4.22 6.77
C LEU A 27 -8.35 -2.81 7.19
N VAL A 28 -9.34 -1.93 7.31
CA VAL A 28 -9.17 -0.54 7.72
C VAL A 28 -9.64 -0.37 9.16
N LEU A 29 -8.78 0.18 10.01
CA LEU A 29 -9.03 0.43 11.42
C LEU A 29 -8.88 1.93 11.70
N ASP A 30 -9.96 2.57 12.14
CA ASP A 30 -9.94 3.99 12.52
C ASP A 30 -9.68 4.13 14.03
N PHE A 31 -8.85 5.11 14.40
CA PHE A 31 -8.49 5.42 15.78
C PHE A 31 -8.87 6.85 16.16
N ASP A 32 -9.23 7.05 17.43
CA ASP A 32 -9.62 8.34 18.00
C ASP A 32 -8.41 9.30 18.08
N PRO A 33 -8.35 10.42 17.34
CA PRO A 33 -7.20 11.33 17.35
C PRO A 33 -6.89 11.96 18.72
N GLY A 34 -7.80 11.87 19.70
CA GLY A 34 -7.59 12.37 21.07
C GLY A 34 -6.51 11.63 21.87
N ARG A 35 -6.01 10.48 21.40
CA ARG A 35 -4.91 9.73 22.03
C ARG A 35 -3.69 9.66 21.12
N ASN A 36 -2.54 9.32 21.69
CA ASN A 36 -1.26 9.27 20.98
C ASN A 36 -0.61 7.88 20.96
N SER A 37 -1.20 6.86 21.59
CA SER A 37 -0.65 5.51 21.63
C SER A 37 -1.74 4.44 21.57
N TYR A 38 -1.49 3.41 20.75
CA TYR A 38 -2.46 2.37 20.43
C TYR A 38 -1.81 1.00 20.33
N ILE A 39 -2.61 -0.01 20.68
CA ILE A 39 -2.33 -1.41 20.38
C ILE A 39 -3.18 -1.78 19.18
N VAL A 40 -2.51 -2.11 18.06
CA VAL A 40 -3.18 -2.65 16.88
C VAL A 40 -3.43 -4.13 17.12
N LYS A 41 -4.69 -4.55 17.07
CA LYS A 41 -5.09 -5.96 17.20
C LYS A 41 -5.64 -6.42 15.86
N TRP A 42 -5.22 -7.60 15.44
CA TRP A 42 -5.69 -8.23 14.22
C TRP A 42 -5.92 -9.72 14.47
N ASP A 43 -7.10 -10.21 14.13
CA ASP A 43 -7.53 -11.61 14.31
C ASP A 43 -7.23 -12.48 13.09
N ARG A 44 -6.31 -12.01 12.22
CA ARG A 44 -5.96 -12.61 10.92
C ARG A 44 -7.08 -12.58 9.89
N ARG A 45 -8.11 -11.75 10.03
CA ARG A 45 -9.16 -11.60 9.01
C ARG A 45 -9.05 -10.31 8.22
N PHE A 46 -9.22 -10.40 6.91
CA PHE A 46 -9.30 -9.24 6.04
C PHE A 46 -10.67 -8.55 6.14
N GLY A 47 -10.82 -7.40 5.46
CA GLY A 47 -12.06 -6.61 5.50
C GLY A 47 -13.27 -7.33 4.89
N ASP A 48 -13.06 -8.44 4.18
CA ASP A 48 -14.09 -9.34 3.65
C ASP A 48 -14.31 -10.60 4.53
N GLY A 49 -13.61 -10.70 5.66
CA GLY A 49 -13.67 -11.83 6.58
C GLY A 49 -12.75 -13.01 6.22
N THR A 50 -12.05 -12.95 5.08
CA THR A 50 -11.14 -14.01 4.64
C THR A 50 -9.99 -14.19 5.63
N LEU A 51 -9.71 -15.44 5.99
CA LEU A 51 -8.62 -15.78 6.91
C LEU A 51 -7.27 -15.70 6.18
N ALA A 52 -6.36 -14.90 6.72
CA ALA A 52 -5.02 -14.73 6.21
C ALA A 52 -4.16 -15.99 6.45
N PRO A 53 -3.50 -16.55 5.41
CA PRO A 53 -2.56 -17.66 5.56
C PRO A 53 -1.29 -17.27 6.34
N SER A 54 -0.35 -18.20 6.50
CA SER A 54 1.00 -17.85 6.94
C SER A 54 1.66 -16.89 5.95
N GLY A 55 2.48 -15.98 6.47
CA GLY A 55 3.15 -14.95 5.68
C GLY A 55 3.32 -13.62 6.40
N GLU A 56 3.84 -12.64 5.68
CA GLU A 56 4.02 -11.27 6.16
C GLU A 56 2.97 -10.34 5.58
N TYR A 57 2.37 -9.50 6.43
CA TYR A 57 1.31 -8.60 6.04
C TYR A 57 1.72 -7.16 6.35
N PRO A 58 1.85 -6.28 5.33
CA PRO A 58 2.15 -4.87 5.55
C PRO A 58 0.99 -4.19 6.29
N VAL A 59 1.37 -3.36 7.26
CA VAL A 59 0.47 -2.54 8.07
C VAL A 59 0.83 -1.07 7.82
N LEU A 60 0.00 -0.36 7.09
CA LEU A 60 0.17 1.06 6.83
C LEU A 60 -0.54 1.85 7.92
N ALA A 61 0.20 2.64 8.70
CA ALA A 61 -0.36 3.64 9.59
C ALA A 61 -0.33 5.00 8.89
N GLN A 62 -1.46 5.68 8.83
CA GLN A 62 -1.60 7.03 8.30
C GLN A 62 -2.24 7.93 9.35
N ALA A 63 -1.69 9.12 9.55
CA ALA A 63 -2.30 10.16 10.37
C ALA A 63 -2.31 11.46 9.59
N CYS A 64 -3.45 12.13 9.55
CA CYS A 64 -3.60 13.41 8.86
C CYS A 64 -3.99 14.51 9.86
N ASP A 65 -3.43 15.69 9.70
CA ASP A 65 -3.81 16.87 10.49
C ASP A 65 -5.10 17.53 9.97
N VAL A 66 -5.56 18.56 10.66
CA VAL A 66 -6.77 19.33 10.31
C VAL A 66 -6.68 20.05 8.95
N ASN A 67 -5.48 20.19 8.38
CA ASN A 67 -5.25 20.79 7.07
C ASN A 67 -5.12 19.74 5.96
N GLY A 68 -5.26 18.45 6.30
CA GLY A 68 -5.12 17.34 5.37
C GLY A 68 -3.68 16.95 5.06
N LEU A 69 -2.69 17.45 5.81
CA LEU A 69 -1.30 16.99 5.68
C LEU A 69 -1.14 15.66 6.41
N CYS A 70 -0.71 14.63 5.68
CA CYS A 70 -0.63 13.28 6.20
C CYS A 70 0.82 12.80 6.37
N GLY A 71 1.11 12.20 7.52
CA GLY A 71 2.27 11.35 7.73
C GLY A 71 1.89 9.87 7.59
N GLN A 72 2.82 9.05 7.12
CA GLN A 72 2.62 7.60 7.00
C GLN A 72 3.84 6.83 7.48
N ASP A 73 3.61 5.65 8.04
CA ASP A 73 4.64 4.68 8.40
C ASP A 73 4.16 3.24 8.12
N VAL A 74 5.09 2.32 7.87
CA VAL A 74 4.79 0.93 7.46
C VAL A 74 5.42 -0.06 8.42
N GLY A 75 4.58 -0.84 9.10
CA GLY A 75 4.95 -2.01 9.87
C GLY A 75 4.65 -3.31 9.14
N ARG A 76 4.98 -4.44 9.78
CA ARG A 76 4.68 -5.79 9.29
C ARG A 76 4.15 -6.66 10.41
N ILE A 77 3.14 -7.49 10.10
CA ILE A 77 2.69 -8.59 10.96
C ILE A 77 3.13 -9.90 10.33
N VAL A 78 3.80 -10.76 11.10
CA VAL A 78 4.25 -12.08 10.66
C VAL A 78 3.30 -13.13 11.23
N VAL A 79 2.67 -13.90 10.35
CA VAL A 79 1.91 -15.09 10.69
C VAL A 79 2.79 -16.31 10.42
N PRO A 80 3.22 -17.05 11.44
CA PRO A 80 4.11 -18.19 11.25
C PRO A 80 3.39 -19.33 10.51
N GLU A 81 4.17 -20.11 9.76
CA GLU A 81 3.72 -21.38 9.22
C GLU A 81 3.66 -22.42 10.34
N VAL A 82 2.49 -23.04 10.53
CA VAL A 82 2.32 -24.14 11.48
C VAL A 82 2.35 -25.45 10.70
N ALA A 83 3.36 -26.28 10.96
CA ALA A 83 3.43 -27.61 10.37
C ALA A 83 2.21 -28.42 10.87
N THR A 84 1.25 -28.66 9.98
CA THR A 84 0.17 -29.59 10.25
C THR A 84 0.74 -30.98 10.07
N ALA A 85 0.81 -31.78 11.14
CA ALA A 85 1.26 -33.16 11.05
C ALA A 85 0.29 -33.94 10.15
N THR A 86 0.74 -34.27 8.94
CA THR A 86 0.01 -35.18 8.05
C THR A 86 0.02 -36.56 8.70
N ALA A 87 -1.14 -37.06 9.10
CA ALA A 87 -1.28 -38.44 9.55
C ALA A 87 -0.96 -39.37 8.37
N THR A 88 0.13 -40.13 8.47
CA THR A 88 0.42 -41.21 7.53
C THR A 88 -0.63 -42.29 7.71
N LEU A 89 -1.55 -42.42 6.75
CA LEU A 89 -2.50 -43.52 6.72
C LEU A 89 -1.71 -44.83 6.54
N THR A 90 -1.70 -45.69 7.56
CA THR A 90 -1.16 -47.04 7.44
C THR A 90 -2.03 -47.82 6.45
N PRO A 91 -1.48 -48.39 5.35
CA PRO A 91 -2.26 -49.21 4.46
C PRO A 91 -2.77 -50.45 5.21
N SER A 92 -4.10 -50.62 5.23
CA SER A 92 -4.74 -51.83 5.75
C SER A 92 -4.32 -53.05 4.90
N PRO A 93 -4.10 -54.24 5.48
CA PRO A 93 -3.71 -55.41 4.70
C PRO A 93 -4.77 -55.73 3.63
N THR A 94 -4.31 -55.81 2.38
CA THR A 94 -5.10 -56.24 1.23
C THR A 94 -5.53 -57.69 1.44
N ALA A 95 -6.83 -57.96 1.46
CA ALA A 95 -7.34 -59.33 1.39
C ALA A 95 -7.02 -59.90 0.00
N THR A 96 -6.11 -60.87 -0.07
CA THR A 96 -5.82 -61.63 -1.28
C THR A 96 -7.03 -62.50 -1.62
N SER A 97 -7.84 -62.07 -2.57
CA SER A 97 -8.93 -62.89 -3.13
C SER A 97 -8.34 -63.95 -4.06
N THR A 98 -8.37 -65.21 -3.66
CA THR A 98 -8.08 -66.35 -4.53
C THR A 98 -9.19 -66.48 -5.57
N LEU A 99 -8.91 -66.11 -6.83
CA LEU A 99 -9.85 -66.30 -7.94
C LEU A 99 -9.83 -67.76 -8.42
N LEU A 100 -11.00 -68.41 -8.35
CA LEU A 100 -11.33 -69.63 -9.10
C LEU A 100 -11.36 -69.33 -10.63
N PRO A 101 -11.22 -70.35 -11.50
CA PRO A 101 -10.95 -70.14 -12.91
C PRO A 101 -12.16 -69.62 -13.71
N LEU A 102 -11.84 -68.59 -14.49
CA LEU A 102 -12.21 -68.26 -15.88
C LEU A 102 -13.63 -68.60 -16.37
N ILE A 103 -14.43 -67.54 -16.52
CA ILE A 103 -15.37 -67.38 -17.63
C ILE A 103 -15.06 -66.04 -18.30
N THR A 104 -14.74 -66.10 -19.59
CA THR A 104 -14.39 -64.95 -20.44
C THR A 104 -15.66 -64.27 -20.94
N PRO A 105 -15.98 -63.02 -20.53
CA PRO A 105 -16.88 -62.18 -21.30
C PRO A 105 -16.09 -61.43 -22.37
N THR A 106 -16.48 -61.66 -23.62
CA THR A 106 -16.05 -60.92 -24.82
C THR A 106 -16.17 -59.41 -24.58
N ALA A 107 -15.06 -58.68 -24.75
CA ALA A 107 -15.02 -57.23 -24.69
C ALA A 107 -15.73 -56.62 -25.92
N ILE A 108 -16.76 -55.81 -25.69
CA ILE A 108 -17.19 -54.81 -26.68
C ILE A 108 -16.37 -53.56 -26.40
N VAL A 109 -15.48 -53.23 -27.34
CA VAL A 109 -14.72 -51.98 -27.36
C VAL A 109 -15.71 -50.84 -27.63
N ILE A 110 -15.95 -50.02 -26.62
CA ILE A 110 -16.54 -48.68 -26.81
C ILE A 110 -15.43 -47.68 -26.52
N LEU A 111 -15.00 -46.99 -27.56
CA LEU A 111 -14.01 -45.93 -27.51
C LEU A 111 -14.64 -44.70 -26.83
N PRO A 112 -14.11 -44.18 -25.69
CA PRO A 112 -14.50 -42.86 -25.23
C PRO A 112 -13.80 -41.82 -26.12
N THR A 113 -14.56 -41.14 -26.98
CA THR A 113 -14.11 -39.91 -27.62
C THR A 113 -13.96 -38.83 -26.55
N PRO A 114 -12.76 -38.26 -26.32
CA PRO A 114 -12.65 -37.08 -25.49
C PRO A 114 -13.24 -35.89 -26.24
N THR A 115 -14.36 -35.36 -25.76
CA THR A 115 -14.84 -34.03 -26.17
C THR A 115 -13.95 -32.99 -25.49
N LEU A 116 -12.97 -32.47 -26.24
CA LEU A 116 -12.23 -31.26 -25.88
C LEU A 116 -13.21 -30.09 -25.93
N ILE A 117 -13.72 -29.65 -24.77
CA ILE A 117 -14.37 -28.35 -24.69
C ILE A 117 -13.26 -27.31 -24.61
N LEU A 118 -12.94 -26.75 -25.77
CA LEU A 118 -12.16 -25.52 -25.89
C LEU A 118 -13.08 -24.38 -25.43
N ASN A 119 -13.04 -24.04 -24.15
CA ASN A 119 -13.58 -22.77 -23.69
C ASN A 119 -12.70 -21.67 -24.29
N THR A 120 -13.11 -21.15 -25.44
CA THR A 120 -12.60 -19.89 -25.99
C THR A 120 -12.84 -18.80 -24.94
N PRO A 121 -11.80 -18.17 -24.35
CA PRO A 121 -12.03 -16.96 -23.59
C PRO A 121 -12.57 -15.91 -24.56
N MET A 122 -13.78 -15.46 -24.27
CA MET A 122 -14.34 -14.24 -24.85
C MET A 122 -13.31 -13.12 -24.62
N PRO A 123 -12.92 -12.34 -25.65
CA PRO A 123 -12.10 -11.17 -25.44
C PRO A 123 -12.86 -10.22 -24.52
N GLU A 124 -12.35 -10.06 -23.30
CA GLU A 124 -12.79 -9.01 -22.40
C GLU A 124 -12.39 -7.69 -23.04
N GLU A 125 -13.41 -6.92 -23.43
CA GLU A 125 -13.26 -5.58 -24.00
C GLU A 125 -12.57 -4.70 -22.94
N SER A 126 -11.30 -4.40 -23.20
CA SER A 126 -10.49 -3.48 -22.40
C SER A 126 -11.22 -2.14 -22.30
N PRO A 127 -11.44 -1.59 -21.09
CA PRO A 127 -12.00 -0.26 -20.98
C PRO A 127 -11.07 0.76 -21.64
N GLU A 128 -11.61 1.52 -22.60
CA GLU A 128 -10.91 2.64 -23.24
C GLU A 128 -10.45 3.63 -22.15
N PRO A 129 -9.19 4.09 -22.16
CA PRO A 129 -8.71 5.03 -21.16
C PRO A 129 -9.57 6.31 -21.20
N PRO A 130 -9.92 6.88 -20.03
CA PRO A 130 -10.70 8.11 -19.99
C PRO A 130 -9.92 9.21 -20.71
N ARG A 131 -10.45 9.67 -21.84
CA ARG A 131 -9.93 10.84 -22.53
C ARG A 131 -10.11 12.04 -21.62
N LEU A 132 -9.01 12.57 -21.08
CA LEU A 132 -8.99 13.80 -20.30
C LEU A 132 -9.33 14.98 -21.21
N SER A 133 -10.62 15.26 -21.39
CA SER A 133 -11.09 16.50 -22.00
C SER A 133 -11.14 17.59 -20.92
N LEU A 134 -10.05 18.31 -20.73
CA LEU A 134 -10.08 19.52 -19.91
C LEU A 134 -10.92 20.58 -20.63
N PRO A 135 -11.97 21.14 -19.98
CA PRO A 135 -12.78 22.18 -20.61
C PRO A 135 -11.92 23.44 -20.78
N PHE A 136 -11.95 24.04 -21.98
CA PHE A 136 -11.13 25.19 -22.39
C PHE A 136 -11.17 26.37 -21.39
N TRP A 137 -12.26 26.51 -20.63
CA TRP A 137 -12.41 27.51 -19.57
C TRP A 137 -11.40 27.36 -18.42
N GLN A 138 -10.99 26.13 -18.07
CA GLN A 138 -9.95 25.92 -17.07
C GLN A 138 -8.57 26.40 -17.54
N ILE A 139 -8.28 26.27 -18.84
CA ILE A 139 -7.00 26.71 -19.42
C ILE A 139 -6.91 28.25 -19.37
N ILE A 140 -8.00 28.95 -19.67
CA ILE A 140 -8.07 30.42 -19.58
C ILE A 140 -7.92 30.89 -18.12
N GLY A 141 -8.60 30.23 -17.18
CA GLY A 141 -8.49 30.55 -15.75
C GLY A 141 -7.07 30.35 -15.21
N LEU A 142 -6.41 29.26 -15.60
CA LEU A 142 -5.03 28.97 -15.20
C LEU A 142 -4.05 30.01 -15.76
N LEU A 143 -4.22 30.43 -17.02
CA LEU A 143 -3.36 31.44 -17.65
C LEU A 143 -3.51 32.82 -16.97
N GLY A 144 -4.74 33.20 -16.59
CA GLY A 144 -5.00 34.40 -15.80
C GLY A 144 -4.33 34.35 -14.43
N LEU A 145 -4.37 33.20 -13.75
CA LEU A 145 -3.70 33.00 -12.45
C LEU A 145 -2.17 33.13 -12.58
N PHE A 146 -1.56 32.53 -13.61
CA PHE A 146 -0.12 32.67 -13.85
C PHE A 146 0.31 34.12 -14.10
N MET A 147 -0.51 34.91 -14.82
CA MET A 147 -0.22 36.34 -15.04
C MET A 147 -0.30 37.18 -13.76
N VAL A 148 -1.24 36.88 -12.87
CA VAL A 148 -1.36 37.56 -11.56
C VAL A 148 -0.18 37.22 -10.65
N ILE A 149 0.24 35.95 -10.61
CA ILE A 149 1.40 35.50 -9.81
C ILE A 149 2.70 36.14 -10.34
N ALA A 150 2.89 36.18 -11.66
CA ALA A 150 4.07 36.82 -12.26
C ALA A 150 4.17 38.31 -11.93
N SER A 151 3.03 39.01 -11.87
CA SER A 151 2.98 40.44 -11.55
C SER A 151 3.32 40.73 -10.07
N ALA A 152 2.94 39.84 -9.15
CA ALA A 152 3.27 39.98 -7.73
C ALA A 152 4.75 39.69 -7.41
N SER A 153 5.44 38.90 -8.24
CA SER A 153 6.88 38.57 -8.05
C SER A 153 7.82 39.76 -8.32
N LEU A 154 7.41 40.72 -9.17
CA LEU A 154 8.20 41.92 -9.48
C LEU A 154 8.21 42.96 -8.33
N VAL A 155 7.35 42.79 -7.33
CA VAL A 155 7.23 43.67 -6.16
C VAL A 155 7.54 42.87 -4.87
N ASP A 156 8.48 41.94 -4.94
CA ASP A 156 8.96 41.23 -3.75
C ASP A 156 10.14 42.00 -3.11
N PRO A 157 10.04 42.49 -1.86
CA PRO A 157 11.15 43.16 -1.16
C PRO A 157 12.20 42.18 -0.62
N ARG A 158 11.99 40.86 -0.72
CA ARG A 158 12.91 39.83 -0.23
C ARG A 158 14.35 39.86 -0.73
N PRO A 159 14.71 40.28 -1.98
CA PRO A 159 16.11 40.32 -2.39
C PRO A 159 16.94 41.32 -1.57
N LYS A 160 16.35 42.45 -1.14
CA LYS A 160 17.03 43.43 -0.28
C LYS A 160 17.27 42.92 1.13
N ALA A 161 16.38 42.07 1.65
CA ALA A 161 16.54 41.46 2.97
C ALA A 161 17.69 40.43 2.98
N LEU A 162 17.88 39.71 1.86
CA LEU A 162 18.99 38.75 1.72
C LEU A 162 20.35 39.44 1.60
N GLU A 163 20.42 40.58 0.92
CA GLU A 163 21.64 41.40 0.81
C GLU A 163 22.12 41.86 2.21
N ARG A 164 21.20 42.32 3.06
CA ARG A 164 21.50 42.74 4.45
C ARG A 164 22.00 41.60 5.33
N LEU A 165 21.47 40.39 5.10
CA LEU A 165 21.93 39.19 5.78
C LEU A 165 23.36 38.82 5.36
N GLY A 166 23.67 38.93 4.06
CA GLY A 166 25.03 38.71 3.53
C GLY A 166 26.07 39.66 4.14
N GLU A 167 25.76 40.94 4.27
CA GLU A 167 26.65 41.93 4.91
C GLU A 167 26.91 41.60 6.39
N SER A 168 25.87 41.16 7.10
CA SER A 168 25.97 40.79 8.52
C SER A 168 26.89 39.59 8.73
N PHE A 169 26.78 38.55 7.88
CA PHE A 169 27.68 37.40 7.92
C PHE A 169 29.13 37.77 7.58
N LYS A 170 29.34 38.69 6.62
CA LYS A 170 30.68 39.15 6.25
C LYS A 170 31.37 39.88 7.41
N MET A 171 30.68 40.78 8.11
CA MET A 171 31.24 41.48 9.29
C MET A 171 31.60 40.51 10.42
N ILE A 172 30.77 39.48 10.65
CA ILE A 172 31.05 38.45 11.67
C ILE A 172 32.27 37.61 11.26
N SER A 173 32.39 37.26 9.98
CA SER A 173 33.53 36.51 9.45
C SER A 173 34.83 37.28 9.52
N GLU A 174 34.82 38.58 9.23
CA GLU A 174 36.00 39.45 9.32
C GLU A 174 36.43 39.63 10.78
N ARG A 175 35.49 39.91 11.69
CA ARG A 175 35.78 39.98 13.14
C ARG A 175 36.39 38.69 13.69
N THR A 176 35.85 37.54 13.30
CA THR A 176 36.36 36.22 13.77
C THR A 176 37.78 35.94 13.23
N LYS A 177 38.11 36.44 12.03
CA LYS A 177 39.43 36.30 11.43
C LYS A 177 40.46 37.19 12.14
N ASP A 178 40.10 38.40 12.50
CA ASP A 178 40.98 39.32 13.23
C ASP A 178 41.28 38.84 14.66
N ASP A 179 40.29 38.24 15.34
CA ASP A 179 40.47 37.64 16.67
C ASP A 179 41.38 36.39 16.63
N SER A 180 41.47 35.69 15.49
CA SER A 180 42.33 34.52 15.30
C SER A 180 43.81 34.84 15.00
N ILE A 181 44.11 36.07 14.58
CA ILE A 181 45.47 36.52 14.24
C ILE A 181 46.19 37.13 15.47
N ASN A 182 45.43 37.54 16.50
CA ASN A 182 45.94 38.20 17.70
C ASN A 182 46.12 37.25 18.91
N ASN A 183 46.12 35.94 18.70
CA ASN A 183 46.31 34.90 19.74
C ASN A 183 47.30 33.84 19.26
#